data_AF-A0A1Z4GC06-F1
#
_entry.id   AF-A0A1Z4GC06-F1
#
_cell.length_a   1.000
_cell.length_b   1.000
_cell.length_c   1.000
_cell.angle_alpha   90.00
_cell.angle_beta   90.00
_cell.angle_gamma   90.00
#
_symmetry.space_group_name_H-M   'P 1'
#
loop_
_entity.id
_entity.type
_entity.pdbx_description
1 polymer ?
#
loop_
_entity_poly.entity_id
_entity_poly.type
_entity_poly.pdbx_seq_one_letter_code
_entity_poly.pdbx_strand_id
1 'polypeptide(L)'
;MNELITAISTGVVAFIATNIDDIVILLLLFSQTNANFRPQHIFVGQYLGFIVLIILSLSGLFGGFVIGANWTGLLGLIPIAIGISSLINPEDESPEEFVGENLLSSDEYIPSFIAPQSYTVAAVTIANGSDNISVYIPLFASSQLASFWVIIGVFFLLLGVLCYTAYKLTHQKAIAEILTRYINHLIPFILMGLGIFIVLNTGALSLIKLAASCCCLIVLIRKDEAK
;
A
#
# COMPACT_ATOMS: atom_id res chain seq x y z
N MET A 1 10.83 -19.49 16.04
CA MET A 1 11.29 -18.09 16.24
C MET A 1 11.49 -17.35 14.91
N ASN A 2 11.99 -18.00 13.85
CA ASN A 2 12.13 -17.33 12.54
C ASN A 2 10.82 -16.87 11.91
N GLU A 3 9.75 -17.68 11.89
CA GLU A 3 8.55 -17.34 11.11
C GLU A 3 7.82 -16.08 11.61
N LEU A 4 7.72 -15.89 12.92
CA LEU A 4 7.15 -14.68 13.53
C LEU A 4 7.99 -13.44 13.22
N ILE A 5 9.31 -13.55 13.31
CA ILE A 5 10.23 -12.46 12.99
C ILE A 5 10.12 -12.10 11.50
N THR A 6 10.10 -13.11 10.62
CA THR A 6 9.90 -12.92 9.19
C THR A 6 8.55 -12.27 8.90
N ALA A 7 7.45 -12.71 9.53
CA ALA A 7 6.13 -12.12 9.35
C ALA A 7 6.09 -10.65 9.79
N ILE A 8 6.72 -10.33 10.92
CA ILE A 8 6.84 -8.94 11.40
C ILE A 8 7.67 -8.11 10.42
N SER A 9 8.86 -8.59 10.02
CA SER A 9 9.73 -7.83 9.12
C SER A 9 9.07 -7.63 7.75
N THR A 10 8.44 -8.67 7.19
CA THR A 10 7.75 -8.59 5.91
C THR A 10 6.53 -7.68 6.00
N GLY A 11 5.76 -7.75 7.10
CA GLY A 11 4.65 -6.82 7.36
C GLY A 11 5.12 -5.37 7.47
N VAL A 12 6.20 -5.10 8.22
CA VAL A 12 6.76 -3.73 8.31
C VAL A 12 7.20 -3.23 6.93
N VAL A 13 7.95 -4.05 6.20
CA VAL A 13 8.46 -3.70 4.86
C VAL A 13 7.32 -3.46 3.88
N ALA A 14 6.33 -4.35 3.82
CA ALA A 14 5.19 -4.21 2.93
C ALA A 14 4.33 -2.99 3.27
N PHE A 15 4.08 -2.73 4.56
CA PHE A 15 3.33 -1.56 5.00
C PHE A 15 4.04 -0.26 4.60
N ILE A 16 5.34 -0.15 4.91
CA ILE A 16 6.14 1.03 4.55
C ILE A 16 6.14 1.25 3.04
N ALA A 17 6.29 0.17 2.25
CA ALA A 17 6.37 0.28 0.80
C ALA A 17 5.06 0.72 0.13
N THR A 18 3.92 0.67 0.83
CA THR A 18 2.56 0.91 0.28
C THR A 18 1.79 2.01 1.00
N ASN A 19 2.32 2.62 2.06
CA ASN A 19 1.58 3.63 2.84
C ASN A 19 2.45 4.83 3.23
N ILE A 20 3.68 4.94 2.71
CA ILE A 20 4.56 6.05 3.08
C ILE A 20 4.27 7.31 2.25
N ASP A 21 3.75 7.13 1.06
CA ASP A 21 3.17 8.13 0.17
C ASP A 21 1.87 8.74 0.78
N ASP A 22 1.08 7.94 1.51
CA ASP A 22 -0.10 8.41 2.26
C ASP A 22 0.22 9.55 3.24
N ILE A 23 1.48 9.69 3.68
CA ILE A 23 1.89 10.80 4.56
C ILE A 23 1.48 12.14 3.95
N VAL A 24 1.63 12.32 2.64
CA VAL A 24 1.31 13.60 1.99
C VAL A 24 -0.19 13.84 2.01
N ILE A 25 -1.00 12.83 1.66
CA ILE A 25 -2.46 12.89 1.72
C ILE A 25 -2.93 13.18 3.15
N LEU A 26 -2.38 12.49 4.13
CA LEU A 26 -2.69 12.70 5.55
C LEU A 26 -2.34 14.11 6.00
N LEU A 27 -1.21 14.67 5.57
CA LEU A 27 -0.83 16.04 5.91
C LEU A 27 -1.78 17.08 5.31
N LEU A 28 -2.24 16.85 4.07
CA LEU A 28 -3.25 17.68 3.44
C LEU A 28 -4.55 17.62 4.22
N LEU A 29 -5.04 16.42 4.52
CA LEU A 29 -6.26 16.21 5.32
C LEU A 29 -6.15 16.85 6.71
N PHE A 30 -5.06 16.63 7.44
CA PHE A 30 -4.87 17.23 8.77
C PHE A 30 -4.75 18.76 8.70
N SER A 31 -4.19 19.31 7.63
CA SER A 31 -4.11 20.76 7.44
C SER A 31 -5.46 21.42 7.15
N GLN A 32 -6.46 20.65 6.69
CA GLN A 32 -7.83 21.11 6.45
C GLN A 32 -8.73 21.00 7.69
N THR A 33 -8.20 20.54 8.82
CA THR A 33 -9.00 20.37 10.04
C THR A 33 -9.54 21.70 10.58
N ASN A 34 -10.80 21.70 11.00
CA ASN A 34 -11.53 22.86 11.51
C ASN A 34 -12.61 22.42 12.53
N ALA A 35 -13.52 23.32 12.92
CA ALA A 35 -14.57 23.02 13.91
C ALA A 35 -15.47 21.83 13.52
N ASN A 36 -15.70 21.63 12.22
CA ASN A 36 -16.56 20.59 11.64
C ASN A 36 -15.76 19.39 11.13
N PHE A 37 -14.48 19.57 10.75
CA PHE A 37 -13.59 18.50 10.31
C PHE A 37 -12.46 18.28 11.32
N ARG A 38 -12.65 17.33 12.24
CA ARG A 38 -11.71 17.09 13.34
C ARG A 38 -10.71 16.00 13.00
N PRO A 39 -9.52 15.97 13.64
CA PRO A 39 -8.55 14.89 13.48
C PRO A 39 -9.16 13.50 13.67
N GLN A 40 -10.13 13.35 14.59
CA GLN A 40 -10.83 12.09 14.84
C GLN A 40 -11.50 11.51 13.58
N HIS A 41 -12.05 12.36 12.70
CA HIS A 41 -12.66 11.90 11.45
C HIS A 41 -11.62 11.32 10.50
N ILE A 42 -10.40 11.87 10.52
CA ILE A 42 -9.28 11.38 9.70
C ILE A 42 -8.82 10.02 10.20
N PHE A 43 -8.61 9.88 11.52
CA PHE A 43 -8.26 8.58 12.12
C PHE A 43 -9.33 7.52 11.82
N VAL A 44 -10.61 7.83 12.07
CA VAL A 44 -11.69 6.86 11.83
C VAL A 44 -11.79 6.50 10.35
N GLY A 45 -11.73 7.50 9.46
CA GLY A 45 -11.81 7.29 8.01
C GLY A 45 -10.65 6.44 7.48
N GLN A 46 -9.43 6.70 7.93
CA GLN A 46 -8.25 5.91 7.56
C GLN A 46 -8.37 4.45 7.97
N TYR A 47 -8.78 4.18 9.21
CA TYR A 47 -9.00 2.80 9.65
C TYR A 47 -10.15 2.13 8.87
N LEU A 48 -11.24 2.85 8.57
CA LEU A 48 -12.34 2.31 7.77
C LEU A 48 -11.91 1.98 6.35
N GLY A 49 -11.25 2.91 5.66
CA GLY A 49 -10.75 2.70 4.31
C GLY A 49 -9.73 1.57 4.26
N PHE A 50 -8.80 1.54 5.20
CA PHE A 50 -7.79 0.48 5.28
C PHE A 50 -8.41 -0.89 5.56
N ILE A 51 -9.46 -0.99 6.40
CA ILE A 51 -10.22 -2.25 6.58
C ILE A 51 -10.77 -2.73 5.23
N VAL A 52 -11.32 -1.85 4.40
CA VAL A 52 -11.82 -2.21 3.07
C VAL A 52 -10.68 -2.73 2.19
N LEU A 53 -9.53 -2.06 2.16
CA LEU A 53 -8.35 -2.53 1.42
C LEU A 53 -7.90 -3.92 1.85
N ILE A 54 -7.90 -4.19 3.17
CA ILE A 54 -7.59 -5.51 3.71
C ILE A 54 -8.61 -6.55 3.28
N ILE A 55 -9.91 -6.23 3.35
CA ILE A 55 -10.98 -7.14 2.91
C ILE A 55 -10.83 -7.49 1.44
N LEU A 56 -10.59 -6.51 0.56
CA LEU A 56 -10.36 -6.75 -0.86
C LEU A 56 -9.12 -7.63 -1.10
N SER A 57 -8.08 -7.43 -0.29
CA SER A 57 -6.84 -8.20 -0.36
C SER A 57 -6.98 -9.64 0.17
N LEU A 58 -8.03 -9.97 0.95
CA LEU A 58 -8.26 -11.34 1.44
C LEU A 58 -8.43 -12.35 0.30
N SER A 59 -8.82 -11.90 -0.90
CA SER A 59 -8.83 -12.73 -2.11
C SER A 59 -7.49 -13.44 -2.33
N GLY A 60 -6.37 -12.79 -2.00
CA GLY A 60 -5.04 -13.40 -2.01
C GLY A 60 -4.91 -14.56 -1.03
N LEU A 61 -5.37 -14.41 0.21
CA LEU A 61 -5.31 -15.49 1.22
C LEU A 61 -6.09 -16.72 0.78
N PHE A 62 -7.31 -16.53 0.26
CA PHE A 62 -8.12 -17.64 -0.26
C PHE A 62 -7.52 -18.25 -1.53
N GLY A 63 -6.99 -17.42 -2.44
CA GLY A 63 -6.24 -17.88 -3.60
C GLY A 63 -5.02 -18.72 -3.20
N GLY A 64 -4.37 -18.37 -2.09
CA GLY A 64 -3.28 -19.12 -1.49
C GLY A 64 -3.62 -20.58 -1.18
N PHE A 65 -4.83 -20.83 -0.67
CA PHE A 65 -5.30 -22.18 -0.35
C PHE A 65 -5.70 -23.01 -1.58
N VAL A 66 -6.06 -22.36 -2.69
CA VAL A 66 -6.63 -23.03 -3.87
C VAL A 66 -5.59 -23.32 -4.96
N ILE A 67 -4.66 -22.39 -5.21
CA ILE A 67 -3.88 -22.36 -6.46
C ILE A 67 -2.49 -23.03 -6.30
N GLY A 68 -2.09 -23.38 -5.08
CA GLY A 68 -0.83 -24.11 -4.80
C GLY A 68 0.43 -23.23 -4.83
N ALA A 69 1.48 -23.68 -4.15
CA ALA A 69 2.66 -22.85 -3.81
C ALA A 69 3.38 -22.23 -5.02
N ASN A 70 3.47 -22.94 -6.15
CA ASN A 70 4.15 -22.41 -7.33
C ASN A 70 3.42 -21.23 -7.97
N TRP A 71 2.09 -21.27 -8.01
CA TRP A 71 1.30 -20.20 -8.63
C TRP A 71 1.19 -18.99 -7.71
N THR A 72 1.12 -19.19 -6.40
CA THR A 72 1.14 -18.10 -5.42
C THR A 72 2.46 -17.34 -5.45
N GLY A 73 3.57 -18.04 -5.68
CA GLY A 73 4.87 -17.38 -5.87
C GLY A 73 4.95 -16.49 -7.10
N LEU A 74 4.31 -16.86 -8.20
CA LEU A 74 4.29 -16.04 -9.41
C LEU A 74 3.58 -14.70 -9.20
N LEU A 75 2.68 -14.58 -8.21
CA LEU A 75 2.09 -13.30 -7.83
C LEU A 75 3.15 -12.31 -7.32
N GLY A 76 4.31 -12.79 -6.84
CA GLY A 76 5.45 -11.93 -6.50
C GLY A 76 6.03 -11.17 -7.70
N LEU A 77 5.69 -11.54 -8.94
CA LEU A 77 6.01 -10.73 -10.12
C LEU A 77 5.24 -9.41 -10.17
N ILE A 78 4.07 -9.31 -9.50
CA ILE A 78 3.27 -8.08 -9.45
C ILE A 78 4.02 -6.95 -8.74
N PRO A 79 4.47 -7.08 -7.48
CA PRO A 79 5.27 -6.03 -6.83
C PRO A 79 6.61 -5.77 -7.53
N ILE A 80 7.20 -6.76 -8.22
CA ILE A 80 8.37 -6.52 -9.08
C ILE A 80 8.02 -5.61 -10.25
N ALA A 81 6.92 -5.89 -10.95
CA ALA A 81 6.47 -5.09 -12.08
C ALA A 81 6.15 -3.66 -11.66
N ILE A 82 5.49 -3.47 -10.50
CA ILE A 82 5.18 -2.14 -9.94
C ILE A 82 6.47 -1.39 -9.62
N GLY A 83 7.43 -2.04 -8.95
CA GLY A 83 8.74 -1.43 -8.68
C GLY A 83 9.51 -1.06 -9.95
N ILE A 84 9.45 -1.90 -11.00
CA ILE A 84 10.06 -1.55 -12.29
C ILE A 84 9.33 -0.37 -12.94
N SER A 85 8.00 -0.38 -12.95
CA SER A 85 7.17 0.67 -13.53
C SER A 85 7.45 2.02 -12.87
N SER A 86 7.49 2.06 -11.54
CA SER A 86 7.76 3.29 -10.78
C SER A 86 9.16 3.87 -11.05
N LEU A 87 10.15 3.05 -11.42
CA LEU A 87 11.48 3.52 -11.82
C LEU A 87 11.53 4.06 -13.25
N ILE A 88 10.68 3.55 -14.14
CA ILE A 88 10.67 3.93 -15.56
C ILE A 88 9.75 5.13 -15.78
N ASN A 89 8.61 5.14 -15.10
CA ASN A 89 7.51 6.09 -15.23
C ASN A 89 7.16 6.66 -13.85
N PRO A 90 7.91 7.65 -13.35
CA PRO A 90 7.49 8.36 -12.14
C PRO A 90 6.18 9.12 -12.43
N GLU A 91 5.14 8.86 -11.64
CA GLU A 91 3.87 9.57 -11.73
C GLU A 91 4.04 11.02 -11.22
N ASP A 92 3.55 11.98 -12.02
CA ASP A 92 3.52 13.42 -11.70
C ASP A 92 2.15 13.85 -11.13
N GLU A 93 1.40 12.94 -10.50
CA GLU A 93 0.11 13.28 -9.89
C GLU A 93 0.30 14.10 -8.60
N SER A 94 -0.36 15.26 -8.54
CA SER A 94 -0.27 16.14 -7.37
C SER A 94 -1.24 15.65 -6.27
N PRO A 95 -0.77 15.39 -5.03
CA PRO A 95 -1.66 14.93 -3.95
C PRO A 95 -2.75 15.94 -3.58
N GLU A 96 -2.54 17.23 -3.87
CA GLU A 96 -3.50 18.31 -3.63
C GLU A 96 -4.72 18.21 -4.56
N GLU A 97 -4.49 17.93 -5.85
CA GLU A 97 -5.56 17.75 -6.83
C GLU A 97 -6.35 16.48 -6.53
N PHE A 98 -5.67 15.37 -6.23
CA PHE A 98 -6.30 14.11 -5.85
C PHE A 98 -7.23 14.26 -4.64
N VAL A 99 -6.75 14.89 -3.56
CA VAL A 99 -7.58 15.12 -2.36
C VAL A 99 -8.71 16.11 -2.64
N GLY A 100 -8.45 17.19 -3.39
CA GLY A 100 -9.46 18.20 -3.73
C GLY A 100 -10.62 17.63 -4.54
N GLU A 101 -10.33 16.84 -5.57
CA GLU A 101 -11.36 16.20 -6.41
C GLU A 101 -12.19 15.19 -5.61
N ASN A 102 -11.54 14.32 -4.82
CA ASN A 102 -12.23 13.27 -4.07
C ASN A 102 -13.04 13.81 -2.87
N LEU A 103 -12.57 14.87 -2.21
CA LEU A 103 -13.34 15.52 -1.13
C LEU A 103 -14.62 16.20 -1.65
N LEU A 104 -14.60 16.76 -2.86
CA LEU A 104 -15.73 17.48 -3.47
C LEU A 104 -16.73 16.56 -4.18
N SER A 105 -16.28 15.41 -4.68
CA SER A 105 -17.11 14.43 -5.42
C SER A 105 -17.85 13.45 -4.50
N SER A 106 -17.48 13.37 -3.23
CA SER A 106 -18.07 12.46 -2.23
C SER A 106 -19.41 12.97 -1.65
N ASP A 107 -20.32 13.45 -2.49
CA ASP A 107 -21.69 13.86 -2.09
C ASP A 107 -22.67 12.66 -1.99
N GLU A 108 -22.16 11.42 -2.03
CA GLU A 108 -22.97 10.22 -1.92
C GLU A 108 -23.39 9.96 -0.45
N TYR A 109 -24.66 10.26 -0.17
CA TYR A 109 -25.28 10.07 1.14
C TYR A 109 -25.40 8.57 1.49
N ILE A 110 -24.39 8.02 2.17
CA ILE A 110 -24.50 6.71 2.84
C ILE A 110 -25.15 6.91 4.22
N PRO A 111 -26.28 6.25 4.54
CA PRO A 111 -26.95 6.43 5.82
C PRO A 111 -26.20 5.67 6.93
N SER A 112 -25.60 6.35 7.91
CA SER A 112 -24.88 5.66 9.00
C SER A 112 -24.49 6.53 10.23
N PHE A 113 -24.20 5.82 11.34
CA PHE A 113 -23.84 6.25 12.70
C PHE A 113 -22.49 6.99 12.86
N ILE A 114 -21.72 7.16 11.78
CA ILE A 114 -20.39 7.80 11.78
C ILE A 114 -20.48 9.14 11.05
N ALA A 115 -19.73 10.14 11.51
CA ALA A 115 -19.74 11.48 10.92
C ALA A 115 -19.41 11.42 9.40
N PRO A 116 -20.17 12.12 8.52
CA PRO A 116 -20.01 12.07 7.06
C PRO A 116 -18.57 12.26 6.58
N GLN A 117 -17.81 13.10 7.29
CA GLN A 117 -16.43 13.42 6.95
C GLN A 117 -15.47 12.22 7.08
N SER A 118 -15.79 11.24 7.93
CA SER A 118 -14.98 10.02 8.06
C SER A 118 -15.17 9.10 6.86
N TYR A 119 -16.35 9.12 6.23
CA TYR A 119 -16.60 8.38 5.00
C TYR A 119 -15.83 8.97 3.82
N THR A 120 -15.78 10.30 3.72
CA THR A 120 -14.97 10.97 2.70
C THR A 120 -13.49 10.60 2.84
N VAL A 121 -12.94 10.62 4.06
CA VAL A 121 -11.55 10.19 4.29
C VAL A 121 -11.36 8.71 3.94
N ALA A 122 -12.32 7.84 4.28
CA ALA A 122 -12.27 6.43 3.91
C ALA A 122 -12.28 6.24 2.38
N ALA A 123 -13.09 7.00 1.65
CA ALA A 123 -13.13 6.97 0.19
C ALA A 123 -11.79 7.39 -0.42
N VAL A 124 -11.20 8.50 0.05
CA VAL A 124 -9.85 8.94 -0.35
C VAL A 124 -8.81 7.86 -0.07
N THR A 125 -8.89 7.20 1.10
CA THR A 125 -7.97 6.10 1.48
C THR A 125 -8.12 4.91 0.53
N ILE A 126 -9.35 4.55 0.17
CA ILE A 126 -9.62 3.43 -0.76
C ILE A 126 -9.14 3.77 -2.17
N ALA A 127 -9.37 5.01 -2.62
CA ALA A 127 -8.94 5.48 -3.92
C ALA A 127 -7.41 5.50 -4.04
N ASN A 128 -6.71 5.93 -2.98
CA ASN A 128 -5.24 5.94 -2.98
C ASN A 128 -4.65 4.53 -2.85
N GLY A 129 -5.20 3.70 -1.97
CA GLY A 129 -4.60 2.41 -1.61
C GLY A 129 -4.80 1.27 -2.62
N SER A 130 -4.91 1.59 -3.91
CA SER A 130 -5.01 0.61 -4.98
C SER A 130 -3.72 -0.20 -5.14
N ASP A 131 -2.57 0.43 -4.92
CA ASP A 131 -1.26 -0.19 -4.86
C ASP A 131 -1.12 -1.10 -3.63
N ASN A 132 -1.71 -0.75 -2.48
CA ASN A 132 -1.78 -1.64 -1.31
C ASN A 132 -2.39 -3.00 -1.68
N ILE A 133 -3.53 -3.00 -2.39
CA ILE A 133 -4.20 -4.24 -2.79
C ILE A 133 -3.29 -5.10 -3.67
N SER A 134 -2.63 -4.46 -4.65
CA SER A 134 -1.75 -5.14 -5.59
C SER A 134 -0.55 -5.83 -4.93
N VAL A 135 -0.09 -5.31 -3.79
CA VAL A 135 1.01 -5.87 -3.00
C VAL A 135 0.51 -6.86 -1.94
N TYR A 136 -0.63 -6.59 -1.32
CA TYR A 136 -1.17 -7.39 -0.22
C TYR A 136 -1.75 -8.72 -0.69
N ILE A 137 -2.36 -8.78 -1.88
CA ILE A 137 -2.84 -10.04 -2.47
C ILE A 137 -1.69 -11.07 -2.58
N PRO A 138 -0.56 -10.80 -3.26
CA PRO A 138 0.58 -11.72 -3.33
C PRO A 138 1.14 -12.09 -1.96
N LEU A 139 1.23 -11.11 -1.05
CA LEU A 139 1.75 -11.31 0.29
C LEU A 139 0.86 -12.26 1.11
N PHE A 140 -0.46 -12.08 1.06
CA PHE A 140 -1.41 -12.93 1.78
C PHE A 140 -1.51 -14.31 1.14
N ALA A 141 -1.42 -14.41 -0.18
CA ALA A 141 -1.41 -15.69 -0.90
C ALA A 141 -0.18 -16.57 -0.56
N SER A 142 0.94 -15.95 -0.20
CA SER A 142 2.18 -16.64 0.19
C SER A 142 2.33 -16.83 1.71
N SER A 143 1.38 -16.33 2.50
CA SER A 143 1.43 -16.37 3.96
C SER A 143 0.61 -17.52 4.55
N GLN A 144 1.13 -18.14 5.61
CA GLN A 144 0.35 -19.05 6.45
C GLN A 144 -0.61 -18.24 7.35
N LEU A 145 -1.67 -18.88 7.86
CA LEU A 145 -2.69 -18.23 8.69
C LEU A 145 -2.11 -17.49 9.91
N ALA A 146 -1.14 -18.08 10.60
CA ALA A 146 -0.52 -17.45 11.76
C ALA A 146 0.25 -16.18 11.37
N SER A 147 1.09 -16.25 10.32
CA SER A 147 1.83 -15.10 9.79
C SER A 147 0.91 -14.02 9.24
N PHE A 148 -0.19 -14.41 8.58
CA PHE A 148 -1.21 -13.49 8.10
C PHE A 148 -1.77 -12.62 9.24
N TRP A 149 -2.21 -13.22 10.35
CA TRP A 149 -2.73 -12.46 11.49
C TRP A 149 -1.68 -11.55 12.13
N VAL A 150 -0.42 -11.98 12.16
CA VAL A 150 0.70 -11.15 12.62
C VAL A 150 0.88 -9.94 11.71
N ILE A 151 0.87 -10.14 10.39
CA ILE A 151 0.99 -9.06 9.39
C ILE A 151 -0.16 -8.07 9.54
N ILE A 152 -1.41 -8.54 9.71
CA ILE A 152 -2.57 -7.68 9.95
C ILE A 152 -2.39 -6.85 11.23
N GLY A 153 -1.93 -7.47 12.32
CA GLY A 153 -1.64 -6.75 13.57
C GLY A 153 -0.57 -5.67 13.39
N VAL A 154 0.49 -5.97 12.64
CA VAL A 154 1.54 -5.00 12.29
C VAL A 154 0.98 -3.85 11.45
N PHE A 155 0.16 -4.15 10.44
CA PHE A 155 -0.44 -3.12 9.57
C PHE A 155 -1.29 -2.13 10.38
N PHE A 156 -2.20 -2.62 11.24
CA PHE A 156 -3.04 -1.72 12.03
C PHE A 156 -2.27 -0.93 13.11
N LEU A 157 -1.19 -1.49 13.62
CA LEU A 157 -0.28 -0.77 14.52
C LEU A 157 0.43 0.36 13.76
N LEU A 158 1.02 0.04 12.62
CA LEU A 158 1.78 1.01 11.81
C LEU A 158 0.87 2.06 11.21
N LEU A 159 -0.37 1.74 10.83
CA LEU A 159 -1.38 2.73 10.41
C LEU A 159 -1.63 3.78 11.48
N GLY A 160 -1.73 3.35 12.75
CA GLY A 160 -1.85 4.26 13.88
C GLY A 160 -0.63 5.15 14.04
N VAL A 161 0.57 4.57 13.91
CA VAL A 161 1.85 5.31 13.96
C VAL A 161 1.93 6.33 12.81
N LEU A 162 1.53 5.94 11.60
CA LEU A 162 1.52 6.76 10.40
C LEU A 162 0.60 7.96 10.56
N CYS A 163 -0.67 7.72 10.94
CA CYS A 163 -1.66 8.77 11.19
C CYS A 163 -1.17 9.75 12.27
N TYR A 164 -0.62 9.23 13.37
CA TYR A 164 -0.07 10.06 14.44
C TYR A 164 1.15 10.87 14.00
N THR A 165 2.03 10.27 13.21
CA THR A 165 3.23 10.94 12.67
C THR A 165 2.82 12.07 11.74
N ALA A 166 1.90 11.82 10.81
CA ALA A 166 1.36 12.85 9.91
C ALA A 166 0.65 13.98 10.69
N TYR A 167 -0.14 13.66 11.70
CA TYR A 167 -0.78 14.65 12.57
C TYR A 167 0.27 15.58 13.24
N LYS A 168 1.38 15.02 13.73
CA LYS A 168 2.47 15.83 14.29
C LYS A 168 3.23 16.63 13.22
N LEU A 169 3.47 16.05 12.06
CA LEU A 169 4.18 16.69 10.95
C LEU A 169 3.34 17.76 10.23
N THR A 170 2.05 17.91 10.54
CA THR A 170 1.17 18.90 9.89
C THR A 170 1.72 20.34 10.00
N HIS A 171 2.48 20.63 11.06
CA HIS A 171 3.12 21.94 11.29
C HIS A 171 4.52 22.06 10.66
N GLN A 172 5.03 21.00 10.03
CA GLN A 172 6.38 20.87 9.49
C GLN A 172 6.35 20.19 8.10
N LYS A 173 5.52 20.70 7.20
CA LYS A 173 5.31 20.14 5.84
C LYS A 173 6.62 19.93 5.06
N ALA A 174 7.57 20.85 5.18
CA ALA A 174 8.88 20.74 4.52
C ALA A 174 9.67 19.50 4.93
N ILE A 175 9.62 19.08 6.20
CA ILE A 175 10.31 17.87 6.68
C ILE A 175 9.64 16.64 6.07
N ALA A 176 8.31 16.64 6.02
CA ALA A 176 7.56 15.54 5.43
C ALA A 176 7.85 15.39 3.94
N GLU A 177 7.81 16.47 3.17
CA GLU A 177 8.08 16.45 1.72
C GLU A 177 9.48 15.93 1.41
N ILE A 178 10.50 16.34 2.19
CA ILE A 178 11.87 15.84 2.04
C ILE A 178 11.95 14.35 2.36
N LEU A 179 11.29 13.93 3.44
CA LEU A 179 11.26 12.52 3.86
C LEU A 179 10.58 11.65 2.80
N THR A 180 9.39 12.03 2.36
CA THR A 180 8.63 11.32 1.33
C THR A 180 9.41 11.29 0.01
N ARG A 181 10.06 12.39 -0.40
CA ARG A 181 10.88 12.40 -1.62
C ARG A 181 12.01 11.38 -1.58
N TYR A 182 12.71 11.29 -0.45
CA TYR A 182 13.80 10.32 -0.31
C TYR A 182 13.27 8.88 -0.30
N ILE A 183 12.17 8.64 0.42
CA ILE A 183 11.60 7.30 0.55
C ILE A 183 10.96 6.84 -0.77
N ASN A 184 10.29 7.72 -1.52
CA ASN A 184 9.70 7.39 -2.81
C ASN A 184 10.75 6.90 -3.82
N HIS A 185 12.00 7.34 -3.70
CA HIS A 185 13.09 6.79 -4.51
C HIS A 185 13.51 5.38 -4.09
N LEU A 186 13.28 5.01 -2.83
CA LEU A 186 13.59 3.68 -2.28
C LEU A 186 12.46 2.66 -2.45
N ILE A 187 11.20 3.10 -2.43
CA ILE A 187 10.00 2.22 -2.55
C ILE A 187 10.12 1.22 -3.71
N PRO A 188 10.52 1.62 -4.94
CA PRO A 188 10.56 0.69 -6.06
C PRO A 188 11.50 -0.49 -5.81
N PHE A 189 12.64 -0.23 -5.15
CA PHE A 189 13.60 -1.27 -4.77
C PHE A 189 13.07 -2.17 -3.66
N ILE A 190 12.31 -1.62 -2.71
CA ILE A 190 11.68 -2.38 -1.64
C ILE A 190 10.61 -3.31 -2.22
N LEU A 191 9.76 -2.83 -3.13
CA LEU A 191 8.74 -3.63 -3.80
C LEU A 191 9.35 -4.76 -4.65
N MET A 192 10.40 -4.46 -5.42
CA MET A 192 11.14 -5.50 -6.14
C MET A 192 11.74 -6.54 -5.18
N GLY A 193 12.33 -6.11 -4.06
CA GLY A 193 12.86 -7.00 -3.03
C GLY A 193 11.79 -7.90 -2.41
N LEU A 194 10.63 -7.33 -2.08
CA LEU A 194 9.48 -8.05 -1.53
C LEU A 194 8.96 -9.09 -2.53
N GLY A 195 8.82 -8.74 -3.80
CA GLY A 195 8.36 -9.66 -4.84
C GLY A 195 9.36 -10.79 -5.11
N ILE A 196 10.66 -10.49 -5.16
CA ILE A 196 11.72 -11.50 -5.26
C ILE A 196 11.65 -12.45 -4.06
N PHE A 197 11.46 -11.91 -2.85
CA PHE A 197 11.31 -12.71 -1.65
C PHE A 197 10.12 -13.67 -1.75
N ILE A 198 8.95 -13.20 -2.19
CA ILE A 198 7.76 -14.05 -2.37
C ILE A 198 8.02 -15.17 -3.37
N VAL A 199 8.60 -14.87 -4.55
CA VAL A 199 8.90 -15.86 -5.59
C VAL A 199 9.87 -16.94 -5.10
N LEU A 200 10.93 -16.53 -4.40
CA LEU A 200 11.97 -17.45 -3.93
C LEU A 200 11.49 -18.29 -2.74
N ASN A 201 10.74 -17.69 -1.82
CA ASN A 201 10.24 -18.38 -0.63
C ASN A 201 9.25 -19.50 -0.97
N THR A 202 8.45 -19.34 -2.01
CA THR A 202 7.53 -20.40 -2.47
C THR A 202 8.14 -21.37 -3.48
N GLY A 203 9.38 -21.11 -3.94
CA GLY A 203 10.06 -21.94 -4.93
C GLY A 203 9.49 -21.88 -6.34
N ALA A 204 8.70 -20.84 -6.67
CA ALA A 204 7.98 -20.74 -7.94
C ALA A 204 8.90 -20.61 -9.16
N LEU A 205 10.00 -19.83 -9.05
CA LEU A 205 10.99 -19.66 -10.10
C LEU A 205 12.40 -19.86 -9.55
N SER A 206 13.27 -20.50 -10.35
CA SER A 206 14.71 -20.46 -10.07
C SER A 206 15.26 -19.06 -10.35
N LEU A 207 16.39 -18.72 -9.73
CA LEU A 207 17.05 -17.41 -9.89
C LEU A 207 17.25 -17.01 -11.36
N ILE A 208 17.60 -17.96 -12.22
CA ILE A 208 17.82 -17.72 -13.65
C ILE A 208 16.50 -17.35 -14.36
N LYS A 209 15.41 -18.06 -14.06
CA LYS A 209 14.09 -17.77 -14.65
C LYS A 209 13.52 -16.46 -14.12
N LEU A 210 13.76 -16.15 -12.85
CA LEU A 210 13.37 -14.88 -12.25
C LEU A 210 14.09 -13.70 -12.93
N ALA A 211 15.41 -13.79 -13.12
CA ALA A 211 16.18 -12.77 -13.84
C ALA A 211 15.68 -12.59 -15.28
N ALA A 212 15.39 -13.69 -15.99
CA ALA A 212 14.81 -13.63 -17.34
C ALA A 212 13.42 -12.96 -17.34
N SER A 213 12.58 -13.26 -16.34
CA SER A 213 11.26 -12.64 -16.17
C SER A 213 11.36 -11.15 -15.90
N CYS A 214 12.28 -10.70 -15.04
CA CYS A 214 12.50 -9.28 -14.78
C CYS A 214 12.96 -8.54 -16.04
N CYS A 215 13.88 -9.14 -16.82
CA CYS A 215 14.32 -8.56 -18.09
C CYS A 215 13.15 -8.44 -19.10
N CYS A 216 12.30 -9.46 -19.17
CA CYS A 216 11.09 -9.43 -19.99
C CYS A 216 10.12 -8.32 -19.55
N LEU A 217 9.87 -8.19 -18.24
CA LEU A 217 9.01 -7.14 -17.68
C LEU A 217 9.53 -5.74 -18.04
N ILE A 218 10.84 -5.48 -17.93
CA ILE A 218 11.44 -4.21 -18.33
C ILE A 218 11.15 -3.91 -19.81
N VAL A 219 11.28 -4.90 -20.69
CA VAL A 219 11.02 -4.71 -22.13
C VAL A 219 9.53 -4.46 -22.40
N LEU A 220 8.63 -5.16 -21.72
CA LEU A 220 7.19 -4.99 -21.89
C LEU A 220 6.72 -3.62 -21.40
N ILE A 221 7.12 -3.22 -20.19
CA ILE A 221 6.74 -1.93 -19.60
C ILE A 221 7.24 -0.77 -20.47
N ARG A 222 8.48 -0.84 -20.98
CA ARG A 222 9.01 0.17 -21.92
C ARG A 222 8.29 0.23 -23.26
N LYS A 223 7.63 -0.86 -23.67
CA LYS A 223 6.95 -0.95 -24.97
C LYS A 223 5.53 -0.39 -24.91
N ASP A 224 4.83 -0.53 -23.79
CA ASP A 224 3.51 0.08 -23.61
C ASP A 224 3.58 1.61 -23.64
N GLU A 225 4.69 2.21 -23.19
CA GLU A 225 4.94 3.66 -23.30
C GLU A 225 5.20 4.16 -24.74
N ALA A 226 5.63 3.28 -25.66
CA ALA A 226 5.98 3.68 -27.02
C ALA A 226 4.75 3.78 -27.95
N LYS A 227 3.53 3.72 -27.40
CA LYS A 227 2.28 3.49 -28.13
C LYS A 227 1.25 4.55 -27.80
#